data_AF-A0A924IU24-F1
#
_entry.id   AF-A0A924IU24-F1
#
_cell.length_a   1.000
_cell.length_b   1.000
_cell.length_c   1.000
_cell.angle_alpha   90.00
_cell.angle_beta   90.00
_cell.angle_gamma   90.00
#
_symmetry.space_group_name_H-M   'P 1'
#
loop_
_entity.id
_entity.type
_entity.pdbx_description
1 polymer ?
#
loop_
_entity_poly.entity_id
_entity_poly.type
_entity_poly.pdbx_seq_one_letter_code
_entity_poly.pdbx_strand_id
1 'polypeptide(L)'
;FPPLYIELTKVSRQKDAVFIDLLNRIRTGHTAQSDIATLNSRYAEDTTGHKGYIMLCTHNQIADAVNQQSLQLLEGATHTFSGKITNDFSLKNLPTDMELVLKAGAQVMFIKNDTQTPRRYFNGKIGIVKSIGPDGIKVTFPNDPKADVLNVELETWRSIKYSLDAQKGNIVEDETGSFQQYPLRLAWAITVHKSQGLTLEKAIVDLNRSFACGQVYVALSRCTSMEGLVLSSRLSLENVMVDRRVIQYAESADDNEELDALLELSRRRTRLSRAINLFSFDDAAIAAAALVTNLAKRKSGPAEHNILLSEKAETTLAAAQKHAEGFHRQLTDLHNKNEDQNLELRIKAAAEYFSGKVLAPLIKELDAHMKLLATYPGVAKQTKLWKDFKIIIDQKNERITVGM
;
A
#
# COMPACT_ATOMS: atom_id res chain seq x y z
N PHE A 1 18.28 12.50 -8.67
CA PHE A 1 18.83 11.30 -8.02
C PHE A 1 18.25 10.09 -8.71
N PRO A 2 19.06 9.13 -9.18
CA PRO A 2 18.53 7.85 -9.62
C PRO A 2 17.74 7.20 -8.47
N PRO A 3 16.72 6.37 -8.76
CA PRO A 3 16.00 5.64 -7.73
C PRO A 3 16.96 4.69 -7.01
N LEU A 4 16.87 4.62 -5.68
CA LEU A 4 17.61 3.64 -4.87
C LEU A 4 17.04 2.25 -5.09
N TYR A 5 17.89 1.27 -5.37
CA TYR A 5 17.50 -0.13 -5.55
C TYR A 5 17.51 -0.87 -4.21
N ILE A 6 16.39 -1.46 -3.82
CA ILE A 6 16.29 -2.30 -2.61
C ILE A 6 15.54 -3.58 -2.99
N GLU A 7 16.21 -4.74 -2.93
CA GLU A 7 15.62 -6.05 -3.25
C GLU A 7 15.25 -6.82 -1.97
N LEU A 8 14.07 -7.43 -1.97
CA LEU A 8 13.68 -8.40 -0.95
C LEU A 8 14.19 -9.79 -1.37
N THR A 9 15.13 -10.35 -0.59
CA THR A 9 15.79 -11.63 -0.91
C THR A 9 15.08 -12.86 -0.34
N LYS A 10 14.24 -12.69 0.68
CA LYS A 10 13.54 -13.80 1.34
C LYS A 10 12.31 -14.26 0.56
N VAL A 11 12.37 -15.47 0.01
CA VAL A 11 11.23 -16.14 -0.64
C VAL A 11 10.32 -16.76 0.40
N SER A 12 9.02 -16.41 0.37
CA SER A 12 8.01 -16.94 1.30
C SER A 12 7.04 -17.94 0.66
N ARG A 13 6.99 -18.03 -0.68
CA ARG A 13 6.01 -18.85 -1.40
C ARG A 13 6.42 -20.32 -1.47
N GLN A 14 7.63 -20.57 -1.93
CA GLN A 14 8.23 -21.90 -1.97
C GLN A 14 8.99 -22.15 -0.67
N LYS A 15 9.00 -23.40 -0.20
CA LYS A 15 9.76 -23.82 0.99
C LYS A 15 10.97 -24.70 0.65
N ASP A 16 10.94 -25.35 -0.51
CA ASP A 16 12.04 -26.21 -0.97
C ASP A 16 13.16 -25.37 -1.59
N ALA A 17 14.36 -25.47 -1.02
CA ALA A 17 15.55 -24.76 -1.46
C ALA A 17 15.93 -25.13 -2.91
N VAL A 18 15.79 -26.40 -3.29
CA VAL A 18 16.16 -26.86 -4.64
C VAL A 18 15.29 -26.18 -5.68
N PHE A 19 13.98 -26.12 -5.44
CA PHE A 19 13.06 -25.43 -6.33
C PHE A 19 13.27 -23.91 -6.33
N ILE A 20 13.54 -23.29 -5.18
CA ILE A 20 13.87 -21.86 -5.09
C ILE A 20 15.09 -21.52 -5.94
N ASP A 21 16.16 -22.29 -5.81
CA ASP A 21 17.42 -22.03 -6.52
C ASP A 21 17.25 -22.23 -8.03
N LEU A 22 16.50 -23.25 -8.45
CA LEU A 22 16.12 -23.45 -9.85
C LEU A 22 15.35 -22.25 -10.40
N LEU A 23 14.34 -21.76 -9.66
CA LEU A 23 13.56 -20.59 -10.06
C LEU A 23 14.44 -19.32 -10.13
N ASN A 24 15.40 -19.14 -9.21
CA ASN A 24 16.32 -18.02 -9.21
C ASN A 24 17.29 -18.05 -10.41
N ARG A 25 17.77 -19.23 -10.80
CA ARG A 25 18.58 -19.39 -12.03
C ARG A 25 17.77 -19.02 -13.28
N ILE A 26 16.51 -19.45 -13.35
CA ILE A 26 15.60 -19.05 -14.44
C ILE A 26 15.36 -17.54 -14.45
N ARG A 27 15.12 -16.93 -13.27
CA ARG A 27 14.90 -15.49 -13.12
C ARG A 27 16.06 -14.65 -13.64
N THR A 28 17.29 -15.10 -13.36
CA THR A 28 18.53 -14.36 -13.65
C THR A 28 19.16 -14.73 -14.98
N GLY A 29 18.59 -15.70 -15.72
CA GLY A 29 19.13 -16.16 -16.99
C GLY A 29 20.31 -17.13 -16.89
N HIS A 30 20.64 -17.63 -15.69
CA HIS A 30 21.68 -18.61 -15.44
C HIS A 30 21.16 -20.06 -15.51
N THR A 31 20.12 -20.30 -16.31
CA THR A 31 19.48 -21.62 -16.43
C THR A 31 20.45 -22.64 -17.02
N ALA A 32 20.65 -23.76 -16.32
CA ALA A 32 21.46 -24.86 -16.80
C ALA A 32 20.61 -25.94 -17.49
N GLN A 33 21.25 -26.80 -18.31
CA GLN A 33 20.57 -27.93 -18.94
C GLN A 33 19.99 -28.91 -17.90
N SER A 34 20.61 -29.04 -16.73
CA SER A 34 20.11 -29.83 -15.60
C SER A 34 18.81 -29.25 -15.02
N ASP A 35 18.64 -27.93 -15.01
CA ASP A 35 17.40 -27.29 -14.56
C ASP A 35 16.25 -27.63 -15.50
N ILE A 36 16.50 -27.56 -16.82
CA ILE A 36 15.55 -27.96 -17.84
C ILE A 36 15.21 -29.44 -17.74
N ALA A 37 16.19 -30.31 -17.52
CA ALA A 37 15.95 -31.74 -17.31
C ALA A 37 15.09 -32.00 -16.07
N THR A 38 15.34 -31.27 -14.98
CA THR A 38 14.57 -31.36 -13.73
C THR A 38 13.13 -30.89 -13.93
N LEU A 39 12.90 -29.79 -14.64
CA LEU A 39 11.56 -29.34 -15.01
C LEU A 39 10.86 -30.35 -15.92
N ASN A 40 11.55 -30.88 -16.92
CA ASN A 40 11.01 -31.85 -17.85
C ASN A 40 10.73 -33.22 -17.23
N SER A 41 11.20 -33.51 -16.01
CA SER A 41 10.75 -34.71 -15.27
C SER A 41 9.29 -34.58 -14.81
N ARG A 42 8.75 -33.36 -14.78
CA ARG A 42 7.35 -33.03 -14.48
C ARG A 42 6.46 -32.99 -15.73
N TYR A 43 6.99 -33.33 -16.90
CA TYR A 43 6.22 -33.40 -18.14
C TYR A 43 5.23 -34.57 -18.12
N ALA A 44 3.99 -34.28 -18.50
CA ALA A 44 2.95 -35.29 -18.72
C ALA A 44 2.31 -35.04 -20.09
N GLU A 45 2.31 -36.06 -20.95
CA GLU A 45 1.67 -36.01 -22.26
C GLU A 45 0.13 -35.92 -22.13
N ASP A 46 -0.43 -36.68 -21.17
CA ASP A 46 -1.85 -36.61 -20.82
C ASP A 46 -2.03 -35.95 -19.44
N THR A 47 -2.71 -34.80 -19.42
CA THR A 47 -2.99 -34.05 -18.21
C THR A 47 -4.39 -34.31 -17.64
N THR A 48 -5.23 -35.12 -18.29
CA THR A 48 -6.64 -35.33 -17.90
C THR A 48 -6.82 -35.92 -16.49
N GLY A 49 -5.85 -36.71 -16.00
CA GLY A 49 -5.86 -37.28 -14.66
C GLY A 49 -5.63 -36.26 -13.51
N HIS A 50 -5.20 -35.04 -13.82
CA HIS A 50 -4.80 -34.03 -12.83
C HIS A 50 -5.99 -33.19 -12.34
N LYS A 51 -6.96 -33.85 -11.69
CA LYS A 51 -8.13 -33.18 -11.10
C LYS A 51 -7.73 -32.12 -10.06
N GLY A 52 -8.38 -30.97 -10.08
CA GLY A 52 -8.12 -29.87 -9.14
C GLY A 52 -6.88 -29.02 -9.47
N TYR A 53 -6.20 -29.30 -10.58
CA TYR A 53 -5.14 -28.44 -11.11
C TYR A 53 -5.76 -27.29 -11.91
N ILE A 54 -5.11 -26.14 -11.85
CA ILE A 54 -5.41 -25.01 -12.74
C ILE A 54 -4.39 -25.00 -13.88
N MET A 55 -4.87 -24.86 -15.11
CA MET A 55 -4.00 -24.72 -16.27
C MET A 55 -3.56 -23.26 -16.42
N LEU A 56 -2.25 -23.02 -16.50
CA LEU A 56 -1.65 -21.75 -16.86
C LEU A 56 -1.29 -21.76 -18.34
N CYS A 57 -1.96 -20.94 -19.12
CA CYS A 57 -1.71 -20.81 -20.56
C CYS A 57 -1.26 -19.39 -20.94
N THR A 58 -0.77 -19.24 -22.17
CA THR A 58 -0.19 -17.97 -22.62
C THR A 58 -1.24 -16.98 -23.14
N HIS A 59 -2.40 -17.44 -23.59
CA HIS A 59 -3.42 -16.63 -24.27
C HIS A 59 -4.83 -16.79 -23.65
N ASN A 60 -5.62 -15.70 -23.63
CA ASN A 60 -6.98 -15.71 -23.06
C ASN A 60 -7.89 -16.69 -23.80
N GLN A 61 -7.83 -16.74 -25.13
CA GLN A 61 -8.68 -17.64 -25.95
C GLN A 61 -8.54 -19.11 -25.54
N ILE A 62 -7.33 -19.55 -25.16
CA ILE A 62 -7.09 -20.92 -24.69
C ILE A 62 -7.75 -21.14 -23.34
N ALA A 63 -7.57 -20.20 -22.40
CA ALA A 63 -8.21 -20.28 -21.08
C ALA A 63 -9.73 -20.29 -21.18
N ASP A 64 -10.29 -19.41 -22.00
CA ASP A 64 -11.73 -19.27 -22.19
C ASP A 64 -12.32 -20.54 -22.83
N ALA A 65 -11.66 -21.11 -23.84
CA ALA A 65 -12.09 -22.36 -24.46
C ALA A 65 -12.10 -23.53 -23.46
N VAL A 66 -11.03 -23.70 -22.67
CA VAL A 66 -10.95 -24.77 -21.67
C VAL A 66 -12.00 -24.59 -20.56
N ASN A 67 -12.21 -23.36 -20.08
CA ASN A 67 -13.22 -23.08 -19.08
C ASN A 67 -14.64 -23.33 -19.61
N GLN A 68 -14.94 -22.89 -20.84
CA GLN A 68 -16.25 -23.10 -21.47
C GLN A 68 -16.52 -24.58 -21.73
N GLN A 69 -15.57 -25.31 -22.30
CA GLN A 69 -15.69 -26.74 -22.56
C GLN A 69 -15.90 -27.52 -21.25
N SER A 70 -15.11 -27.21 -20.22
CA SER A 70 -15.23 -27.88 -18.91
C SER A 70 -16.58 -27.59 -18.26
N LEU A 71 -17.08 -26.36 -18.34
CA LEU A 71 -18.41 -26.00 -17.84
C LEU A 71 -19.55 -26.69 -18.63
N GLN A 72 -19.40 -26.83 -19.95
CA GLN A 72 -20.38 -27.50 -20.79
C GLN A 72 -20.50 -29.00 -20.46
N LEU A 73 -19.38 -29.65 -20.18
CA LEU A 73 -19.32 -31.07 -19.81
C LEU A 73 -19.95 -31.38 -18.44
N LEU A 74 -20.11 -30.39 -17.57
CA LEU A 74 -20.80 -30.59 -16.30
C LEU A 74 -22.30 -30.81 -16.51
N GLU A 75 -22.82 -31.82 -15.84
CA GLU A 75 -24.25 -32.06 -15.70
C GLU A 75 -24.91 -30.97 -14.83
N GLY A 76 -26.24 -30.84 -14.96
CA GLY A 76 -27.04 -29.92 -14.14
C GLY A 76 -27.30 -28.57 -14.80
N ALA A 77 -28.11 -27.77 -14.10
CA ALA A 77 -28.60 -26.48 -14.59
C ALA A 77 -27.49 -25.42 -14.58
N THR A 78 -27.43 -24.63 -15.66
CA THR A 78 -26.60 -23.43 -15.74
C THR A 78 -27.26 -22.29 -14.96
N HIS A 79 -26.50 -21.64 -14.10
CA HIS A 79 -26.91 -20.45 -13.36
C HIS A 79 -26.05 -19.27 -13.79
N THR A 80 -26.67 -18.11 -13.97
CA THR A 80 -25.99 -16.87 -14.34
C THR A 80 -26.23 -15.83 -13.25
N PHE A 81 -25.14 -15.23 -12.75
CA PHE A 81 -25.17 -14.17 -11.75
C PHE A 81 -24.69 -12.86 -12.39
N SER A 82 -25.59 -11.88 -12.49
CA SER A 82 -25.28 -10.57 -13.06
C SER A 82 -24.70 -9.63 -11.99
N GLY A 83 -23.55 -9.05 -12.28
CA GLY A 83 -22.88 -8.10 -11.41
C GLY A 83 -23.59 -6.76 -11.41
N LYS A 84 -23.41 -5.97 -10.35
CA LYS A 84 -24.03 -4.65 -10.22
C LYS A 84 -22.97 -3.56 -10.26
N ILE A 85 -23.10 -2.64 -11.23
CA ILE A 85 -22.29 -1.42 -11.31
C ILE A 85 -23.07 -0.26 -10.72
N THR A 86 -22.40 0.54 -9.88
CA THR A 86 -22.93 1.79 -9.33
C THR A 86 -22.00 2.94 -9.72
N ASN A 87 -22.55 4.04 -10.24
CA ASN A 87 -21.81 5.21 -10.73
C ASN A 87 -20.78 4.87 -11.83
N ASP A 88 -19.61 5.52 -11.82
CA ASP A 88 -18.56 5.39 -12.84
C ASP A 88 -17.61 4.25 -12.48
N PHE A 89 -17.88 3.07 -13.04
CA PHE A 89 -16.99 1.91 -13.01
C PHE A 89 -16.85 1.32 -14.41
N SER A 90 -15.64 1.31 -14.97
CA SER A 90 -15.40 0.87 -16.33
C SER A 90 -15.63 -0.64 -16.51
N LEU A 91 -16.47 -1.01 -17.49
CA LEU A 91 -16.68 -2.41 -17.92
C LEU A 91 -15.39 -3.11 -18.37
N LYS A 92 -14.37 -2.35 -18.82
CA LYS A 92 -13.08 -2.91 -19.23
C LYS A 92 -12.20 -3.33 -18.04
N ASN A 93 -12.48 -2.80 -16.86
CA ASN A 93 -11.67 -2.98 -15.65
C ASN A 93 -12.36 -3.85 -14.61
N LEU A 94 -13.35 -4.66 -15.02
CA LEU A 94 -14.05 -5.53 -14.09
C LEU A 94 -13.08 -6.60 -13.53
N PRO A 95 -13.04 -6.79 -12.20
CA PRO A 95 -12.16 -7.76 -11.56
C PRO A 95 -12.58 -9.21 -11.87
N THR A 96 -13.89 -9.44 -11.98
CA THR A 96 -14.50 -10.69 -12.46
C THR A 96 -15.52 -10.40 -13.57
N ASP A 97 -16.14 -11.44 -14.09
CA ASP A 97 -17.06 -11.37 -15.22
C ASP A 97 -18.37 -10.69 -14.77
N MET A 98 -18.91 -9.82 -15.63
CA MET A 98 -20.21 -9.17 -15.39
C MET A 98 -21.30 -10.23 -15.25
N GLU A 99 -21.33 -11.19 -16.17
CA GLU A 99 -22.20 -12.35 -16.13
C GLU A 99 -21.38 -13.57 -15.70
N LEU A 100 -21.43 -13.92 -14.42
CA LEU A 100 -20.75 -15.08 -13.89
C LEU A 100 -21.62 -16.32 -14.09
N VAL A 101 -21.23 -17.18 -15.04
CA VAL A 101 -21.95 -18.40 -15.41
C VAL A 101 -21.34 -19.61 -14.72
N LEU A 102 -22.14 -20.34 -13.94
CA LEU A 102 -21.70 -21.47 -13.12
C LEU A 102 -22.67 -22.66 -13.17
N LYS A 103 -22.15 -23.84 -12.82
CA LYS A 103 -22.90 -25.07 -12.55
C LYS A 103 -22.39 -25.71 -11.26
N ALA A 104 -23.19 -26.60 -10.65
CA ALA A 104 -22.66 -27.49 -9.62
C ALA A 104 -21.52 -28.34 -10.22
N GLY A 105 -20.43 -28.52 -9.46
CA GLY A 105 -19.20 -29.16 -9.92
C GLY A 105 -18.21 -28.22 -10.60
N ALA A 106 -18.55 -26.94 -10.83
CA ALA A 106 -17.62 -26.00 -11.47
C ALA A 106 -16.38 -25.73 -10.60
N GLN A 107 -15.19 -25.79 -11.21
CA GLN A 107 -13.95 -25.37 -10.59
C GLN A 107 -13.83 -23.84 -10.67
N VAL A 108 -13.77 -23.21 -9.50
CA VAL A 108 -13.71 -21.76 -9.35
C VAL A 108 -12.49 -21.34 -8.55
N MET A 109 -12.05 -20.12 -8.76
CA MET A 109 -10.98 -19.48 -7.98
C MET A 109 -11.50 -18.22 -7.33
N PHE A 110 -11.12 -18.01 -6.07
CA PHE A 110 -11.37 -16.76 -5.38
C PHE A 110 -10.47 -15.65 -5.91
N ILE A 111 -11.04 -14.50 -6.24
CA ILE A 111 -10.29 -13.36 -6.83
C ILE A 111 -10.10 -12.19 -5.85
N LYS A 112 -10.46 -12.39 -4.58
CA LYS A 112 -10.34 -11.40 -3.49
C LYS A 112 -9.90 -12.12 -2.22
N ASN A 113 -9.23 -11.41 -1.32
CA ASN A 113 -8.92 -11.93 0.01
C ASN A 113 -10.14 -11.76 0.93
N ASP A 114 -10.46 -12.79 1.72
CA ASP A 114 -11.51 -12.72 2.71
C ASP A 114 -11.17 -11.68 3.78
N THR A 115 -12.16 -10.87 4.17
CA THR A 115 -12.02 -9.84 5.19
C THR A 115 -12.37 -10.37 6.59
N GLN A 116 -12.99 -11.54 6.67
CA GLN A 116 -13.34 -12.17 7.95
C GLN A 116 -12.12 -12.64 8.75
N THR A 117 -12.30 -12.77 10.06
CA THR A 117 -11.31 -13.30 11.00
C THR A 117 -11.91 -14.50 11.75
N PRO A 118 -11.41 -15.74 11.54
CA PRO A 118 -10.29 -16.12 10.68
C PRO A 118 -10.62 -16.02 9.18
N ARG A 119 -9.62 -15.77 8.34
CA ARG A 119 -9.78 -15.73 6.87
C ARG A 119 -10.15 -17.12 6.35
N ARG A 120 -11.27 -17.23 5.65
CA ARG A 120 -11.80 -18.51 5.11
C ARG A 120 -11.17 -18.85 3.75
N TYR A 121 -10.83 -17.82 2.97
CA TYR A 121 -10.19 -17.93 1.66
C TYR A 121 -9.23 -16.78 1.38
N PHE A 122 -8.41 -16.93 0.34
CA PHE A 122 -7.47 -15.93 -0.16
C PHE A 122 -7.54 -15.86 -1.69
N ASN A 123 -7.05 -14.77 -2.27
CA ASN A 123 -6.97 -14.60 -3.72
C ASN A 123 -6.09 -15.69 -4.34
N GLY A 124 -6.66 -16.53 -5.20
CA GLY A 124 -6.04 -17.72 -5.79
C GLY A 124 -6.50 -19.05 -5.20
N LYS A 125 -7.25 -19.07 -4.08
CA LYS A 125 -7.74 -20.33 -3.49
C LYS A 125 -8.71 -21.00 -4.47
N ILE A 126 -8.45 -22.27 -4.80
CA ILE A 126 -9.29 -23.08 -5.70
C ILE A 126 -10.40 -23.76 -4.90
N GLY A 127 -11.62 -23.71 -5.43
CA GLY A 127 -12.78 -24.41 -4.89
C GLY A 127 -13.62 -25.07 -5.97
N ILE A 128 -14.52 -25.94 -5.53
CA ILE A 128 -15.53 -26.61 -6.37
C ILE A 128 -16.91 -26.19 -5.87
N VAL A 129 -17.75 -25.70 -6.78
CA VAL A 129 -19.14 -25.36 -6.48
C VAL A 129 -19.89 -26.63 -6.08
N LYS A 130 -20.30 -26.72 -4.81
CA LYS A 130 -21.05 -27.87 -4.28
C LYS A 130 -22.53 -27.80 -4.67
N SER A 131 -23.13 -26.61 -4.57
CA SER A 131 -24.53 -26.39 -4.91
C SER A 131 -24.79 -24.92 -5.18
N ILE A 132 -25.78 -24.65 -6.03
CA ILE A 132 -26.33 -23.32 -6.30
C ILE A 132 -27.82 -23.36 -5.96
N GLY A 133 -28.30 -22.41 -5.18
CA GLY A 133 -29.71 -22.37 -4.76
C GLY A 133 -30.14 -20.99 -4.26
N PRO A 134 -31.31 -20.91 -3.59
CA PRO A 134 -31.85 -19.64 -3.06
C PRO A 134 -30.89 -18.94 -2.08
N ASP A 135 -30.11 -19.71 -1.32
CA ASP A 135 -29.14 -19.20 -0.35
C ASP A 135 -27.81 -18.70 -0.98
N GLY A 136 -27.68 -18.79 -2.30
CA GLY A 136 -26.47 -18.41 -3.04
C GLY A 136 -25.60 -19.60 -3.47
N ILE A 137 -24.28 -19.38 -3.52
CA ILE A 137 -23.29 -20.33 -4.03
C ILE A 137 -22.55 -20.97 -2.84
N LYS A 138 -22.59 -22.30 -2.74
CA LYS A 138 -21.81 -23.06 -1.74
C LYS A 138 -20.58 -23.69 -2.40
N VAL A 139 -19.40 -23.47 -1.85
CA VAL A 139 -18.10 -23.93 -2.38
C VAL A 139 -17.40 -24.85 -1.37
N THR A 140 -16.74 -25.88 -1.89
CA THR A 140 -15.86 -26.79 -1.13
C THR A 140 -14.42 -26.67 -1.61
N PHE A 141 -13.46 -27.02 -0.76
CA PHE A 141 -12.04 -26.86 -1.04
C PHE A 141 -11.34 -28.22 -1.11
N PRO A 142 -11.18 -28.82 -2.30
CA PRO A 142 -10.63 -30.18 -2.42
C PRO A 142 -9.18 -30.31 -1.93
N ASN A 143 -8.40 -29.22 -1.96
CA ASN A 143 -7.03 -29.20 -1.46
C ASN A 143 -6.92 -28.83 0.02
N ASP A 144 -8.05 -28.54 0.68
CA ASP A 144 -8.11 -28.19 2.11
C ASP A 144 -9.25 -28.98 2.76
N PRO A 145 -9.08 -30.30 3.01
CA PRO A 145 -10.16 -31.18 3.47
C PRO A 145 -10.72 -30.82 4.85
N LYS A 146 -10.00 -29.98 5.60
CA LYS A 146 -10.43 -29.48 6.92
C LYS A 146 -11.31 -28.24 6.81
N ALA A 147 -11.39 -27.61 5.63
CA ALA A 147 -12.22 -26.44 5.43
C ALA A 147 -13.69 -26.82 5.32
N ASP A 148 -14.52 -26.09 6.04
CA ASP A 148 -15.97 -26.21 5.95
C ASP A 148 -16.49 -25.78 4.56
N VAL A 149 -17.70 -26.24 4.24
CA VAL A 149 -18.45 -25.74 3.09
C VAL A 149 -18.69 -24.24 3.27
N LEU A 150 -18.19 -23.43 2.35
CA LEU A 150 -18.33 -21.98 2.41
C LEU A 150 -19.55 -21.52 1.62
N ASN A 151 -20.46 -20.78 2.27
CA ASN A 151 -21.43 -19.96 1.55
C ASN A 151 -20.74 -18.68 1.09
N VAL A 152 -20.65 -18.47 -0.22
CA VAL A 152 -19.94 -17.34 -0.79
C VAL A 152 -20.83 -16.10 -0.74
N GLU A 153 -20.28 -14.99 -0.25
CA GLU A 153 -20.96 -13.71 -0.13
C GLU A 153 -20.57 -12.81 -1.32
N LEU A 154 -21.44 -11.86 -1.66
CA LEU A 154 -21.13 -10.83 -2.66
C LEU A 154 -20.04 -9.90 -2.11
N GLU A 155 -19.10 -9.54 -2.97
CA GLU A 155 -18.03 -8.61 -2.66
C GLU A 155 -18.15 -7.34 -3.51
N THR A 156 -17.71 -6.22 -2.95
CA THR A 156 -17.69 -4.93 -3.65
C THR A 156 -16.25 -4.48 -3.92
N TRP A 157 -15.97 -4.08 -5.15
CA TRP A 157 -14.75 -3.40 -5.58
C TRP A 157 -15.09 -1.93 -5.83
N ARG A 158 -14.28 -1.03 -5.28
CA ARG A 158 -14.48 0.42 -5.37
C ARG A 158 -13.39 1.03 -6.24
N SER A 159 -13.79 1.98 -7.09
CA SER A 159 -12.88 2.86 -7.82
C SER A 159 -12.71 4.13 -7.00
N ILE A 160 -11.49 4.40 -6.53
CA ILE A 160 -11.17 5.56 -5.69
C ILE A 160 -10.27 6.51 -6.49
N LYS A 161 -10.67 7.78 -6.60
CA LYS A 161 -9.80 8.86 -7.07
C LYS A 161 -9.22 9.59 -5.88
N TYR A 162 -7.93 9.86 -5.95
CA TYR A 162 -7.21 10.60 -4.93
C TYR A 162 -7.06 12.05 -5.38
N SER A 163 -7.47 13.00 -4.54
CA SER A 163 -7.29 14.43 -4.75
C SER A 163 -6.57 15.05 -3.54
N LEU A 164 -5.89 16.18 -3.74
CA LEU A 164 -5.25 16.93 -2.67
C LEU A 164 -6.22 18.00 -2.16
N ASP A 165 -6.57 17.96 -0.87
CA ASP A 165 -7.24 19.08 -0.22
C ASP A 165 -6.24 20.24 -0.11
N ALA A 166 -6.40 21.25 -0.96
CA ALA A 166 -5.53 22.42 -1.03
C ALA A 166 -5.49 23.24 0.27
N GLN A 167 -6.44 23.05 1.19
CA GLN A 167 -6.48 23.76 2.48
C GLN A 167 -5.87 22.94 3.62
N LYS A 168 -6.00 21.61 3.59
CA LYS A 168 -5.53 20.73 4.67
C LYS A 168 -4.24 19.97 4.35
N GLY A 169 -3.81 19.97 3.08
CA GLY A 169 -2.67 19.18 2.61
C GLY A 169 -2.89 17.67 2.69
N ASN A 170 -4.11 17.22 2.94
CA ASN A 170 -4.46 15.81 3.08
C ASN A 170 -4.93 15.25 1.74
N ILE A 171 -4.66 13.96 1.53
CA ILE A 171 -5.22 13.20 0.42
C ILE A 171 -6.69 12.90 0.75
N VAL A 172 -7.60 13.28 -0.15
CA VAL A 172 -9.02 12.96 -0.08
C VAL A 172 -9.31 11.82 -1.04
N GLU A 173 -10.04 10.81 -0.55
CA GLU A 173 -10.49 9.65 -1.31
C GLU A 173 -11.93 9.87 -1.77
N ASP A 174 -12.13 10.02 -3.07
CA ASP A 174 -13.46 10.12 -3.68
C ASP A 174 -13.79 8.81 -4.40
N GLU A 175 -14.78 8.06 -3.89
CA GLU A 175 -15.31 6.88 -4.58
C GLU A 175 -16.09 7.31 -5.82
N THR A 176 -15.57 6.99 -7.01
CA THR A 176 -16.21 7.36 -8.28
C THR A 176 -17.24 6.34 -8.74
N GLY A 177 -17.15 5.11 -8.24
CA GLY A 177 -18.08 4.03 -8.53
C GLY A 177 -17.65 2.70 -7.94
N SER A 178 -18.54 1.72 -8.05
CA SER A 178 -18.31 0.39 -7.52
C SER A 178 -18.91 -0.71 -8.38
N PHE A 179 -18.31 -1.89 -8.27
CA PHE A 179 -18.78 -3.13 -8.88
C PHE A 179 -19.02 -4.16 -7.78
N GLN A 180 -20.19 -4.78 -7.76
CA GLN A 180 -20.55 -5.83 -6.80
C GLN A 180 -20.83 -7.14 -7.53
N GLN A 181 -20.17 -8.22 -7.11
CA GLN A 181 -20.31 -9.56 -7.68
C GLN A 181 -19.74 -10.60 -6.70
N TYR A 182 -20.06 -11.89 -6.89
CA TYR A 182 -19.37 -12.95 -6.19
C TYR A 182 -17.86 -12.92 -6.52
N PRO A 183 -16.95 -13.08 -5.54
CA PRO A 183 -15.50 -13.04 -5.75
C PRO A 183 -14.96 -14.32 -6.39
N LEU A 184 -15.66 -14.86 -7.39
CA LEU A 184 -15.36 -16.10 -8.07
C LEU A 184 -15.12 -15.86 -9.56
N ARG A 185 -14.29 -16.72 -10.16
CA ARG A 185 -14.14 -16.89 -11.61
C ARG A 185 -13.92 -18.38 -11.91
N LEU A 186 -14.34 -18.84 -13.09
CA LEU A 186 -13.97 -20.17 -13.59
C LEU A 186 -12.46 -20.34 -13.65
N ALA A 187 -11.98 -21.50 -13.22
CA ALA A 187 -10.56 -21.68 -12.95
C ALA A 187 -10.03 -23.07 -13.33
N TRP A 188 -10.57 -23.69 -14.38
CA TRP A 188 -9.85 -24.79 -15.03
C TRP A 188 -8.63 -24.27 -15.76
N ALA A 189 -8.70 -23.06 -16.31
CA ALA A 189 -7.59 -22.40 -16.96
C ALA A 189 -7.57 -20.88 -16.72
N ILE A 190 -6.38 -20.31 -16.56
CA ILE A 190 -6.14 -18.88 -16.56
C ILE A 190 -4.87 -18.56 -17.36
N THR A 191 -4.71 -17.30 -17.76
CA THR A 191 -3.45 -16.90 -18.38
C THR A 191 -2.35 -16.70 -17.36
N VAL A 192 -1.09 -16.89 -17.78
CA VAL A 192 0.09 -16.60 -16.95
C VAL A 192 0.03 -15.16 -16.40
N HIS A 193 -0.40 -14.19 -17.22
CA HIS A 193 -0.60 -12.81 -16.80
C HIS A 193 -1.64 -12.67 -15.67
N LYS A 194 -2.80 -13.32 -15.78
CA LYS A 194 -3.84 -13.34 -14.73
C LYS A 194 -3.41 -14.12 -13.48
N SER A 195 -2.40 -14.97 -13.58
CA SER A 195 -1.82 -15.69 -12.45
C SER A 195 -0.79 -14.88 -11.66
N GLN A 196 -0.33 -13.73 -12.18
CA GLN A 196 0.70 -12.92 -11.54
C GLN A 196 0.27 -12.48 -10.14
N GLY A 197 1.14 -12.72 -9.15
CA GLY A 197 0.84 -12.47 -7.74
C GLY A 197 0.10 -13.61 -7.03
N LEU A 198 -0.54 -14.53 -7.76
CA LEU A 198 -1.21 -15.68 -7.17
C LEU A 198 -0.20 -16.70 -6.62
N THR A 199 -0.66 -17.50 -5.67
CA THR A 199 0.05 -18.66 -5.12
C THR A 199 -0.83 -19.89 -5.34
N LEU A 200 -0.29 -20.86 -6.07
CA LEU A 200 -1.02 -22.04 -6.53
C LEU A 200 -0.35 -23.28 -5.95
N GLU A 201 -1.14 -24.17 -5.36
CA GLU A 201 -0.62 -25.43 -4.84
C GLU A 201 -0.37 -26.45 -5.95
N LYS A 202 -1.24 -26.45 -6.97
CA LYS A 202 -1.23 -27.41 -8.08
C LYS A 202 -1.54 -26.68 -9.38
N ALA A 203 -0.64 -26.72 -10.35
CA ALA A 203 -0.85 -26.10 -11.66
C ALA A 203 -0.26 -26.94 -12.79
N ILE A 204 -1.00 -26.99 -13.90
CA ILE A 204 -0.51 -27.49 -15.19
C ILE A 204 -0.02 -26.26 -15.95
N VAL A 205 1.21 -26.26 -16.43
CA VAL A 205 1.77 -25.11 -17.13
C VAL A 205 2.03 -25.47 -18.57
N ASP A 206 1.39 -24.73 -19.48
CA ASP A 206 1.63 -24.81 -20.91
C ASP A 206 2.50 -23.64 -21.36
N LEU A 207 3.77 -23.95 -21.68
CA LEU A 207 4.79 -22.97 -22.00
C LEU A 207 5.30 -23.06 -23.44
N ASN A 208 4.75 -23.97 -24.26
CA ASN A 208 5.19 -24.17 -25.65
C ASN A 208 5.08 -22.90 -26.51
N ARG A 209 4.17 -21.99 -26.13
CA ARG A 209 3.91 -20.72 -26.81
C ARG A 209 4.37 -19.50 -26.00
N SER A 210 5.33 -19.66 -25.10
CA SER A 210 5.92 -18.53 -24.38
C SER A 210 6.62 -17.60 -25.38
N PHE A 211 6.30 -16.30 -25.34
CA PHE A 211 6.80 -15.32 -26.31
C PHE A 211 7.42 -14.07 -25.65
N ALA A 212 7.27 -13.93 -24.33
CA ALA A 212 7.70 -12.75 -23.59
C ALA A 212 8.79 -13.10 -22.56
N CYS A 213 9.75 -12.18 -22.38
CA CYS A 213 10.77 -12.29 -21.34
C CYS A 213 10.13 -12.44 -19.96
N GLY A 214 10.64 -13.38 -19.16
CA GLY A 214 10.15 -13.66 -17.81
C GLY A 214 8.83 -14.44 -17.73
N GLN A 215 8.13 -14.71 -18.83
CA GLN A 215 6.82 -15.40 -18.81
C GLN A 215 6.93 -16.82 -18.23
N VAL A 216 7.96 -17.58 -18.62
CA VAL A 216 8.25 -18.90 -18.03
C VAL A 216 8.48 -18.81 -16.52
N TYR A 217 9.33 -17.88 -16.09
CA TYR A 217 9.58 -17.65 -14.66
C TYR A 217 8.30 -17.30 -13.89
N VAL A 218 7.47 -16.39 -14.43
CA VAL A 218 6.21 -16.00 -13.79
C VAL A 218 5.31 -17.22 -13.60
N ALA A 219 5.16 -18.05 -14.62
CA ALA A 219 4.31 -19.24 -14.59
C ALA A 219 4.81 -20.28 -13.57
N LEU A 220 6.10 -20.64 -13.63
CA LEU A 220 6.71 -21.64 -12.73
C LEU A 220 6.70 -21.16 -11.27
N SER A 221 6.99 -19.87 -11.04
CA SER A 221 7.03 -19.28 -9.70
C SER A 221 5.67 -19.13 -9.01
N ARG A 222 4.56 -19.49 -9.68
CA ARG A 222 3.22 -19.53 -9.05
C ARG A 222 3.06 -20.76 -8.17
N CYS A 223 3.69 -21.88 -8.52
CA CYS A 223 3.61 -23.12 -7.79
C CYS A 223 4.34 -23.02 -6.45
N THR A 224 3.75 -23.55 -5.38
CA THR A 224 4.39 -23.62 -4.05
C THR A 224 5.45 -24.70 -3.93
N SER A 225 5.39 -25.72 -4.78
CA SER A 225 6.27 -26.90 -4.77
C SER A 225 6.48 -27.44 -6.18
N MET A 226 7.55 -28.23 -6.37
CA MET A 226 7.84 -28.89 -7.64
C MET A 226 6.84 -30.03 -7.91
N GLU A 227 6.35 -30.70 -6.85
CA GLU A 227 5.36 -31.77 -6.91
C GLU A 227 3.99 -31.28 -7.36
N GLY A 228 3.66 -30.02 -7.04
CA GLY A 228 2.45 -29.34 -7.51
C GLY A 228 2.54 -28.86 -8.96
N LEU A 229 3.71 -28.93 -9.60
CA LEU A 229 3.93 -28.52 -10.97
C LEU A 229 3.79 -29.71 -11.93
N VAL A 230 3.06 -29.50 -13.02
CA VAL A 230 2.99 -30.40 -14.18
C VAL A 230 3.21 -29.58 -15.44
N LEU A 231 4.03 -30.08 -16.36
CA LEU A 231 4.21 -29.45 -17.67
C LEU A 231 3.42 -30.20 -18.73
N SER A 232 2.58 -29.50 -19.48
CA SER A 232 1.88 -30.08 -20.65
C SER A 232 2.73 -30.07 -21.92
N SER A 233 3.89 -29.40 -21.88
CA SER A 233 4.87 -29.33 -22.96
C SER A 233 6.28 -29.36 -22.39
N ARG A 234 7.22 -30.00 -23.10
CA ARG A 234 8.62 -29.99 -22.72
C ARG A 234 9.23 -28.61 -22.92
N LEU A 235 10.11 -28.23 -22.02
CA LEU A 235 10.89 -27.01 -22.07
C LEU A 235 12.27 -27.26 -22.69
N SER A 236 12.78 -26.24 -23.35
CA SER A 236 14.15 -26.09 -23.81
C SER A 236 14.76 -24.82 -23.21
N LEU A 237 16.08 -24.67 -23.29
CA LEU A 237 16.75 -23.44 -22.84
C LEU A 237 16.24 -22.20 -23.61
N GLU A 238 15.90 -22.36 -24.89
CA GLU A 238 15.38 -21.28 -25.74
C GLU A 238 14.05 -20.71 -25.24
N ASN A 239 13.26 -21.49 -24.51
CA ASN A 239 12.01 -21.01 -23.92
C ASN A 239 12.25 -20.05 -22.74
N VAL A 240 13.44 -20.08 -22.11
CA VAL A 240 13.77 -19.22 -20.98
C VAL A 240 14.38 -17.90 -21.47
N MET A 241 13.50 -16.94 -21.73
CA MET A 241 13.89 -15.60 -22.17
C MET A 241 13.99 -14.63 -20.99
N VAL A 242 15.11 -13.89 -20.92
CA VAL A 242 15.32 -12.80 -19.97
C VAL A 242 15.70 -11.52 -20.71
N ASP A 243 15.26 -10.36 -20.19
CA ASP A 243 15.65 -9.06 -20.72
C ASP A 243 16.97 -8.62 -20.08
N ARG A 244 18.04 -8.51 -20.88
CA ARG A 244 19.37 -8.12 -20.40
C ARG A 244 19.39 -6.76 -19.70
N ARG A 245 18.51 -5.83 -20.09
CA ARG A 245 18.42 -4.51 -19.45
C ARG A 245 17.94 -4.62 -18.00
N VAL A 246 17.06 -5.58 -17.72
CA VAL A 246 16.56 -5.85 -16.37
C VAL A 246 17.63 -6.50 -15.52
N ILE A 247 18.40 -7.44 -16.10
CA ILE A 247 19.53 -8.07 -15.41
C ILE A 247 20.59 -7.03 -15.06
N GLN A 248 21.01 -6.21 -16.03
CA GLN A 248 22.02 -5.17 -15.80
C GLN A 248 21.57 -4.14 -14.75
N TYR A 249 20.27 -3.81 -14.71
CA TYR A 249 19.72 -2.94 -13.66
C TYR A 249 19.70 -3.61 -12.28
N ALA A 250 19.44 -4.92 -12.20
CA ALA A 250 19.52 -5.65 -10.94
C ALA A 250 20.98 -5.80 -10.46
N GLU A 251 21.93 -5.92 -11.38
CA GLU A 251 23.38 -5.95 -11.07
C GLU A 251 23.94 -4.61 -10.61
N SER A 252 23.24 -3.49 -10.86
CA SER A 252 23.61 -2.17 -10.31
C SER A 252 23.11 -1.94 -8.88
N ALA A 253 22.65 -2.98 -8.19
CA ALA A 253 22.27 -2.90 -6.79
C ALA A 253 23.50 -2.55 -5.94
N ASP A 254 23.36 -1.53 -5.09
CA ASP A 254 24.35 -1.22 -4.06
C ASP A 254 24.48 -2.43 -3.12
N ASP A 255 25.68 -2.67 -2.58
CA ASP A 255 25.85 -3.74 -1.61
C ASP A 255 25.20 -3.38 -0.25
N ASN A 256 25.02 -4.38 0.61
CA ASN A 256 24.36 -4.16 1.90
C ASN A 256 25.12 -3.19 2.81
N GLU A 257 26.46 -3.10 2.69
CA GLU A 257 27.26 -2.20 3.53
C GLU A 257 27.06 -0.74 3.10
N GLU A 258 27.04 -0.48 1.78
CA GLU A 258 26.71 0.82 1.20
C GLU A 258 25.29 1.25 1.53
N LEU A 259 24.32 0.33 1.44
CA LEU A 259 22.93 0.59 1.81
C LEU A 259 22.77 0.91 3.30
N ASP A 260 23.46 0.20 4.19
CA ASP A 260 23.45 0.46 5.63
C ASP A 260 24.08 1.82 5.96
N ALA A 261 25.21 2.17 5.32
CA ALA A 261 25.83 3.48 5.46
C ALA A 261 24.91 4.61 4.95
N LEU A 262 24.29 4.41 3.79
CA LEU A 262 23.33 5.37 3.22
C LEU A 262 22.09 5.52 4.11
N LEU A 263 21.59 4.43 4.68
CA LEU A 263 20.46 4.44 5.62
C LEU A 263 20.81 5.24 6.87
N GLU A 264 21.98 5.02 7.44
CA GLU A 264 22.43 5.75 8.63
C GLU A 264 22.60 7.25 8.34
N LEU A 265 23.25 7.61 7.24
CA LEU A 265 23.36 9.00 6.79
C LEU A 265 21.99 9.65 6.56
N SER A 266 21.08 8.93 5.89
CA SER A 266 19.72 9.40 5.58
C SER A 266 18.88 9.56 6.85
N ARG A 267 19.00 8.65 7.81
CA ARG A 267 18.36 8.75 9.14
C ARG A 267 18.84 9.99 9.87
N ARG A 268 20.16 10.22 9.93
CA ARG A 268 20.73 11.40 10.61
C ARG A 268 20.26 12.70 9.97
N ARG A 269 20.33 12.80 8.63
CA ARG A 269 19.86 13.97 7.88
C ARG A 269 18.37 14.23 8.09
N THR A 270 17.56 13.17 8.08
CA THR A 270 16.11 13.26 8.32
C THR A 270 15.81 13.68 9.75
N ARG A 271 16.54 13.16 10.74
CA ARG A 271 16.42 13.55 12.14
C ARG A 271 16.73 15.04 12.33
N LEU A 272 17.83 15.53 11.75
CA LEU A 272 18.20 16.94 11.77
C LEU A 272 17.11 17.82 11.13
N SER A 273 16.68 17.48 9.92
CA SER A 273 15.64 18.23 9.19
C SER A 273 14.32 18.29 9.97
N ARG A 274 13.88 17.16 10.55
CA ARG A 274 12.69 17.11 11.39
C ARG A 274 12.85 17.96 12.65
N ALA A 275 14.00 17.94 13.30
CA ALA A 275 14.26 18.77 14.47
C ALA A 275 14.23 20.28 14.11
N ILE A 276 14.92 20.70 13.05
CA ILE A 276 14.89 22.09 12.58
C ILE A 276 13.44 22.53 12.29
N ASN A 277 12.69 21.73 11.53
CA ASN A 277 11.29 22.04 11.23
C ASN A 277 10.41 22.05 12.47
N LEU A 278 10.68 21.18 13.45
CA LEU A 278 9.94 21.13 14.70
C LEU A 278 10.12 22.39 15.54
N PHE A 279 11.29 23.03 15.47
CA PHE A 279 11.63 24.20 16.27
C PHE A 279 11.58 25.54 15.51
N SER A 280 11.32 25.57 14.20
CA SER A 280 11.02 26.82 13.48
C SER A 280 9.68 27.43 13.91
N PHE A 281 9.69 28.71 14.27
CA PHE A 281 8.52 29.53 14.63
C PHE A 281 8.09 30.47 13.51
N ASP A 282 8.63 30.33 12.29
CA ASP A 282 8.35 31.24 11.16
C ASP A 282 6.86 31.41 10.91
N ASP A 283 6.11 30.30 10.77
CA ASP A 283 4.66 30.33 10.53
C ASP A 283 3.90 31.00 11.68
N ALA A 284 4.31 30.74 12.93
CA ALA A 284 3.68 31.32 14.11
C ALA A 284 3.97 32.83 14.22
N ALA A 285 5.18 33.26 13.88
CA ALA A 285 5.57 34.67 13.85
C ALA A 285 4.82 35.43 12.74
N ILE A 286 4.70 34.85 11.54
CA ILE A 286 3.90 35.40 10.44
C ILE A 286 2.43 35.54 10.87
N ALA A 287 1.87 34.51 11.51
CA ALA A 287 0.49 34.55 12.00
C ALA A 287 0.28 35.65 13.06
N ALA A 288 1.25 35.88 13.94
CA ALA A 288 1.17 36.94 14.94
C ALA A 288 1.25 38.34 14.33
N ALA A 289 2.16 38.58 13.38
CA ALA A 289 2.24 39.85 12.65
C ALA A 289 0.95 40.15 11.87
N ALA A 290 0.37 39.12 11.24
CA ALA A 290 -0.93 39.22 10.58
C ALA A 290 -2.06 39.53 11.59
N LEU A 291 -2.01 38.95 12.79
CA LEU A 291 -2.99 39.19 13.85
C LEU A 291 -2.97 40.66 14.30
N VAL A 292 -1.78 41.22 14.57
CA VAL A 292 -1.59 42.65 14.93
C VAL A 292 -2.22 43.55 13.88
N THR A 293 -1.86 43.35 12.61
CA THR A 293 -2.39 44.14 11.48
C THR A 293 -3.92 44.08 11.37
N ASN A 294 -4.50 42.90 11.63
CA ASN A 294 -5.95 42.70 11.53
C ASN A 294 -6.71 43.26 12.73
N LEU A 295 -6.13 43.23 13.94
CA LEU A 295 -6.75 43.75 15.15
C LEU A 295 -6.64 45.28 15.23
N ALA A 296 -5.56 45.89 14.73
CA ALA A 296 -5.41 47.35 14.67
C ALA A 296 -6.56 48.05 13.91
N LYS A 297 -7.21 47.35 12.97
CA LYS A 297 -8.36 47.85 12.20
C LYS A 297 -9.69 47.79 12.97
N ARG A 298 -9.72 47.22 14.18
CA ARG A 298 -10.96 46.88 14.91
C ARG A 298 -11.04 47.64 16.23
N LYS A 299 -12.12 48.42 16.39
CA LYS A 299 -12.34 49.28 17.56
C LYS A 299 -13.35 48.73 18.57
N SER A 300 -14.05 47.63 18.27
CA SER A 300 -15.04 47.03 19.19
C SER A 300 -14.40 46.04 20.18
N GLY A 301 -15.05 45.86 21.33
CA GLY A 301 -14.58 44.96 22.39
C GLY A 301 -13.43 45.56 23.21
N PRO A 302 -12.56 44.72 23.81
CA PRO A 302 -11.40 45.17 24.58
C PRO A 302 -10.26 45.59 23.64
N ALA A 303 -10.43 46.68 22.89
CA ALA A 303 -9.53 47.09 21.79
C ALA A 303 -8.08 47.32 22.25
N GLU A 304 -7.87 48.00 23.38
CA GLU A 304 -6.54 48.23 23.95
C GLU A 304 -5.86 46.90 24.32
N HIS A 305 -6.58 46.00 24.98
CA HIS A 305 -6.05 44.69 25.34
C HIS A 305 -5.77 43.80 24.11
N ASN A 306 -6.60 43.88 23.05
CA ASN A 306 -6.35 43.19 21.79
C ASN A 306 -5.01 43.62 21.18
N ILE A 307 -4.75 44.93 21.13
CA ILE A 307 -3.50 45.48 20.60
C ILE A 307 -2.33 45.00 21.46
N LEU A 308 -2.37 45.25 22.77
CA LEU A 308 -1.30 44.88 23.71
C LEU A 308 -0.96 43.40 23.66
N LEU A 309 -1.95 42.51 23.67
CA LEU A 309 -1.70 41.06 23.64
C LEU A 309 -1.16 40.61 22.28
N SER A 310 -1.66 41.18 21.17
CA SER A 310 -1.17 40.81 19.83
C SER A 310 0.26 41.27 19.57
N GLU A 311 0.63 42.48 19.97
CA GLU A 311 2.01 42.99 19.89
C GLU A 311 2.96 42.19 20.79
N LYS A 312 2.49 41.80 21.99
CA LYS A 312 3.25 40.91 22.88
C LYS A 312 3.45 39.53 22.26
N ALA A 313 2.41 38.95 21.64
CA ALA A 313 2.50 37.66 20.97
C ALA A 313 3.48 37.72 19.79
N GLU A 314 3.42 38.78 18.96
CA GLU A 314 4.36 39.01 17.86
C GLU A 314 5.80 39.11 18.37
N THR A 315 6.04 39.95 19.39
CA THR A 315 7.37 40.13 19.98
C THR A 315 7.90 38.81 20.57
N THR A 316 7.03 38.05 21.26
CA THR A 316 7.38 36.76 21.87
C THR A 316 7.77 35.74 20.81
N LEU A 317 7.00 35.61 19.73
CA LEU A 317 7.24 34.61 18.69
C LEU A 317 8.39 35.00 17.76
N ALA A 318 8.58 36.30 17.49
CA ALA A 318 9.76 36.80 16.79
C ALA A 318 11.04 36.51 17.61
N ALA A 319 11.01 36.73 18.92
CA ALA A 319 12.12 36.38 19.80
C ALA A 319 12.36 34.86 19.84
N ALA A 320 11.29 34.06 19.86
CA ALA A 320 11.37 32.60 19.80
C ALA A 320 12.03 32.12 18.50
N GLN A 321 11.64 32.68 17.35
CA GLN A 321 12.25 32.37 16.06
C GLN A 321 13.75 32.70 16.05
N LYS A 322 14.14 33.87 16.56
CA LYS A 322 15.57 34.23 16.65
C LYS A 322 16.36 33.26 17.53
N HIS A 323 15.77 32.76 18.62
CA HIS A 323 16.37 31.71 19.45
C HIS A 323 16.44 30.37 18.70
N ALA A 324 15.39 30.03 17.95
CA ALA A 324 15.33 28.82 17.13
C ALA A 324 16.44 28.83 16.06
N GLU A 325 16.70 29.94 15.39
CA GLU A 325 17.80 30.05 14.42
C GLU A 325 19.19 29.80 15.03
N GLY A 326 19.42 30.28 16.26
CA GLY A 326 20.64 29.98 17.01
C GLY A 326 20.74 28.50 17.35
N PHE A 327 19.62 27.89 17.74
CA PHE A 327 19.52 26.46 18.00
C PHE A 327 19.70 25.60 16.73
N HIS A 328 19.13 25.99 15.57
CA HIS A 328 19.30 25.30 14.29
C HIS A 328 20.77 25.26 13.87
N ARG A 329 21.50 26.37 14.08
CA ARG A 329 22.95 26.41 13.84
C ARG A 329 23.70 25.42 14.72
N GLN A 330 23.34 25.32 16.00
CA GLN A 330 23.93 24.35 16.92
C GLN A 330 23.61 22.90 16.53
N LEU A 331 22.37 22.60 16.12
CA LEU A 331 22.00 21.26 15.66
C LEU A 331 22.79 20.85 14.42
N THR A 332 22.95 21.77 13.45
CA THR A 332 23.74 21.52 12.24
C THR A 332 25.22 21.29 12.57
N ASP A 333 25.80 22.05 13.50
CA ASP A 333 27.18 21.85 13.94
C ASP A 333 27.38 20.49 14.62
N LEU A 334 26.50 20.12 15.57
CA LEU A 334 26.53 18.82 16.24
C LEU A 334 26.35 17.65 15.26
N HIS A 335 25.46 17.81 14.27
CA HIS A 335 25.28 16.83 13.20
C HIS A 335 26.54 16.66 12.36
N ASN A 336 27.17 17.76 11.94
CA ASN A 336 28.40 17.72 11.14
C ASN A 336 29.58 17.10 11.91
N LYS A 337 29.59 17.23 13.24
CA LYS A 337 30.58 16.60 14.13
C LYS A 337 30.26 15.14 14.51
N ASN A 338 29.11 14.61 14.06
CA ASN A 338 28.61 13.29 14.44
C ASN A 338 28.41 13.12 15.97
N GLU A 339 28.04 14.17 16.69
CA GLU A 339 27.81 14.14 18.14
C GLU A 339 26.35 13.80 18.47
N ASP A 340 25.89 12.60 18.12
CA ASP A 340 24.47 12.22 18.20
C ASP A 340 23.88 12.31 19.62
N GLN A 341 24.68 12.00 20.65
CA GLN A 341 24.25 12.13 22.05
C GLN A 341 24.00 13.59 22.44
N ASN A 342 24.91 14.48 22.06
CA ASN A 342 24.78 15.92 22.34
C ASN A 342 23.63 16.52 21.52
N LEU A 343 23.43 16.06 20.28
CA LEU A 343 22.29 16.44 19.45
C LEU A 343 20.96 16.11 20.15
N GLU A 344 20.84 14.91 20.70
CA GLU A 344 19.62 14.48 21.41
C GLU A 344 19.37 15.27 22.70
N LEU A 345 20.42 15.49 23.51
CA LEU A 345 20.34 16.34 24.69
C LEU A 345 19.91 17.76 24.33
N ARG A 346 20.44 18.29 23.21
CA ARG A 346 20.13 19.63 22.76
C ARG A 346 18.69 19.75 22.28
N ILE A 347 18.18 18.76 21.56
CA ILE A 347 16.76 18.65 21.16
C ILE A 347 15.83 18.65 22.38
N LYS A 348 16.12 17.85 23.42
CA LYS A 348 15.34 17.82 24.66
C LYS A 348 15.33 19.17 25.36
N ALA A 349 16.49 19.80 25.50
CA ALA A 349 16.61 21.13 26.11
C ALA A 349 15.83 22.21 25.34
N ALA A 350 15.79 22.15 24.00
CA ALA A 350 14.97 23.05 23.21
C ALA A 350 13.48 22.79 23.40
N ALA A 351 13.04 21.53 23.44
CA ALA A 351 11.65 21.19 23.69
C ALA A 351 11.16 21.73 25.04
N GLU A 352 11.94 21.54 26.11
CA GLU A 352 11.63 22.09 27.44
C GLU A 352 11.58 23.62 27.45
N TYR A 353 12.53 24.27 26.78
CA TYR A 353 12.57 25.73 26.68
C TYR A 353 11.35 26.29 25.92
N PHE A 354 11.09 25.78 24.72
CA PHE A 354 10.05 26.32 23.85
C PHE A 354 8.64 25.98 24.33
N SER A 355 8.39 24.74 24.76
CA SER A 355 7.07 24.37 25.30
C SER A 355 6.83 25.04 26.64
N GLY A 356 7.79 24.99 27.57
CA GLY A 356 7.62 25.44 28.94
C GLY A 356 7.77 26.95 29.13
N LYS A 357 8.77 27.59 28.52
CA LYS A 357 9.09 29.01 28.77
C LYS A 357 8.53 29.98 27.74
N VAL A 358 8.17 29.51 26.55
CA VAL A 358 7.65 30.37 25.47
C VAL A 358 6.16 30.11 25.25
N LEU A 359 5.79 28.88 24.89
CA LEU A 359 4.43 28.56 24.46
C LEU A 359 3.45 28.46 25.62
N ALA A 360 3.78 27.78 26.72
CA ALA A 360 2.86 27.61 27.85
C ALA A 360 2.41 28.96 28.47
N PRO A 361 3.29 29.96 28.71
CA PRO A 361 2.86 31.27 29.18
C PRO A 361 1.95 31.99 28.17
N LEU A 362 2.29 31.94 26.88
CA LEU A 362 1.50 32.56 25.83
C LEU A 362 0.10 31.92 25.74
N ILE A 363 0.02 30.58 25.73
CA ILE A 363 -1.24 29.83 25.69
C ILE A 363 -2.14 30.22 26.87
N LYS A 364 -1.57 30.33 28.08
CA LYS A 364 -2.32 30.75 29.28
C LYS A 364 -2.93 32.15 29.11
N GLU A 365 -2.19 33.08 28.51
CA GLU A 365 -2.69 34.42 28.22
C GLU A 365 -3.77 34.42 27.13
N LEU A 366 -3.59 33.61 26.07
CA LEU A 366 -4.60 33.42 25.03
C LEU A 366 -5.90 32.83 25.59
N ASP A 367 -5.81 31.84 26.49
CA ASP A 367 -6.98 31.25 27.15
C ASP A 367 -7.73 32.27 28.01
N ALA A 368 -7.00 33.09 28.77
CA ALA A 368 -7.59 34.16 29.56
C ALA A 368 -8.27 35.21 28.66
N HIS A 369 -7.61 35.57 27.55
CA HIS A 369 -8.15 36.53 26.59
C HIS A 369 -9.40 36.02 25.87
N MET A 370 -9.44 34.73 25.51
CA MET A 370 -10.62 34.10 24.91
C MET A 370 -11.83 34.14 25.85
N LYS A 371 -11.62 33.96 27.16
CA LYS A 371 -12.67 34.14 28.17
C LYS A 371 -13.13 35.59 28.27
N LEU A 372 -12.19 36.54 28.23
CA LEU A 372 -12.51 37.98 28.22
C LEU A 372 -13.35 38.36 27.01
N LEU A 373 -12.99 37.93 25.80
CA LEU A 373 -13.76 38.25 24.58
C LEU A 373 -15.20 37.75 24.64
N ALA A 374 -15.46 36.64 25.31
CA ALA A 374 -16.81 36.09 25.47
C ALA A 374 -17.74 37.01 26.26
N THR A 375 -17.22 37.96 27.05
CA THR A 375 -18.02 38.91 27.82
C THR A 375 -18.44 40.15 27.02
N TYR A 376 -17.94 40.32 25.78
CA TYR A 376 -18.23 41.49 24.95
C TYR A 376 -19.19 41.14 23.79
N PRO A 377 -20.24 41.94 23.55
CA PRO A 377 -21.09 41.78 22.37
C PRO A 377 -20.39 42.33 21.10
N GLY A 378 -20.74 41.81 19.92
CA GLY A 378 -20.31 42.38 18.64
C GLY A 378 -18.82 42.17 18.27
N VAL A 379 -18.16 41.16 18.86
CA VAL A 379 -16.73 40.86 18.64
C VAL A 379 -16.46 39.59 17.83
N ALA A 380 -17.46 39.04 17.13
CA ALA A 380 -17.38 37.75 16.44
C ALA A 380 -16.16 37.62 15.50
N LYS A 381 -15.79 38.71 14.81
CA LYS A 381 -14.63 38.72 13.90
C LYS A 381 -13.29 38.66 14.66
N GLN A 382 -13.16 39.38 15.78
CA GLN A 382 -11.99 39.31 16.67
C GLN A 382 -11.87 37.91 17.28
N THR A 383 -12.98 37.36 17.77
CA THR A 383 -13.02 36.01 18.32
C THR A 383 -12.54 34.98 17.30
N LYS A 384 -12.93 35.11 16.03
CA LYS A 384 -12.43 34.21 14.98
C LYS A 384 -10.92 34.34 14.80
N LEU A 385 -10.38 35.55 14.68
CA LEU A 385 -8.94 35.77 14.51
C LEU A 385 -8.11 35.17 15.66
N TRP A 386 -8.56 35.38 16.90
CA TRP A 386 -7.88 34.82 18.07
C TRP A 386 -8.00 33.30 18.14
N LYS A 387 -9.14 32.71 17.75
CA LYS A 387 -9.29 31.25 17.65
C LYS A 387 -8.34 30.66 16.61
N ASP A 388 -8.32 31.23 15.42
CA ASP A 388 -7.47 30.76 14.32
C ASP A 388 -5.98 30.86 14.73
N PHE A 389 -5.57 31.96 15.36
CA PHE A 389 -4.22 32.11 15.90
C PHE A 389 -3.91 31.11 17.02
N LYS A 390 -4.82 30.94 17.97
CA LYS A 390 -4.63 30.00 19.08
C LYS A 390 -4.45 28.56 18.59
N ILE A 391 -5.20 28.13 17.56
CA ILE A 391 -5.04 26.81 16.95
C ILE A 391 -3.59 26.60 16.48
N ILE A 392 -2.98 27.60 15.83
CA ILE A 392 -1.59 27.54 15.36
C ILE A 392 -0.64 27.34 16.55
N ILE A 393 -0.83 28.09 17.64
CA ILE A 393 0.02 28.03 18.83
C ILE A 393 -0.15 26.69 19.59
N ASP A 394 -1.39 26.23 19.75
CA ASP A 394 -1.70 24.95 20.39
C ASP A 394 -1.09 23.79 19.60
N GLN A 395 -1.28 23.75 18.27
CA GLN A 395 -0.68 22.75 17.40
C GLN A 395 0.85 22.79 17.43
N LYS A 396 1.45 23.98 17.48
CA LYS A 396 2.90 24.14 17.61
C LYS A 396 3.41 23.54 18.93
N ASN A 397 2.71 23.80 20.03
CA ASN A 397 3.06 23.27 21.35
C ASN A 397 2.86 21.75 21.42
N GLU A 398 1.75 21.25 20.88
CA GLU A 398 1.48 19.82 20.79
C GLU A 398 2.56 19.10 19.98
N ARG A 399 2.92 19.64 18.80
CA ARG A 399 4.00 19.07 17.97
C ARG A 399 5.32 19.00 18.74
N ILE A 400 5.70 20.06 19.48
CA ILE A 400 6.93 20.06 20.27
C ILE A 400 6.87 19.06 21.43
N THR A 401 5.71 18.91 22.07
CA THR A 401 5.54 18.05 23.25
C THR A 401 5.42 16.56 22.88
N VAL A 402 4.69 16.25 21.81
CA VAL A 402 4.44 14.88 21.31
C VAL A 402 5.50 14.42 20.32
N GLY A 403 6.18 15.35 19.64
CA GLY A 403 7.25 15.07 18.68
C GLY A 403 8.60 14.75 19.32
N MET A 404 8.69 14.77 20.65
CA MET A 404 9.76 14.16 21.45
C MET A 404 9.56 12.65 21.51
#